data_AF-A0A2I0B7F5-F1
#
_entry.id   AF-A0A2I0B7F5-F1
#
_cell.length_a   1.000
_cell.length_b   1.000
_cell.length_c   1.000
_cell.angle_alpha   90.00
_cell.angle_beta   90.00
_cell.angle_gamma   90.00
#
_symmetry.space_group_name_H-M   'P 1'
#
loop_
_entity.id
_entity.type
_entity.pdbx_description
1 polymer ?
#
loop_
_entity_poly.entity_id
_entity_poly.type
_entity_poly.pdbx_seq_one_letter_code
_entity_poly.pdbx_strand_id
1 'polypeptide(L)'
;MSKHNYIILNNNTYNKCKICVQTKIIKKPFSKIQRSTSLLELIHTDICELNGKLTRGGKRYFITFIDDCSKYVFVYLLRTKYEAFDKFKEYKTMVENQKEKKIKLLQSDRGGEYFSYSFNEFCEEHGIIHQMSASYTPQQNGVAERKNQTLVEMVNVMLMNAKLSFNFWGEALYMAYHINNRTPSMKTYVSPYKVWNGRKPNIGYFKVWGCIAFYKILDHLKLKLGPRGIRSVFVRYAKNSKAYR
;
A
#
# COMPACT_ATOMS: atom_id res chain seq x y z
N MET A 1 -67.80 -31.74 -0.44
CA MET A 1 -66.61 -31.01 -0.92
C MET A 1 -66.07 -30.26 0.31
N SER A 2 -64.85 -30.42 0.84
CA SER A 2 -63.54 -30.85 0.35
C SER A 2 -62.78 -31.50 1.53
N LYS A 3 -62.22 -32.70 1.36
CA LYS A 3 -61.23 -33.29 2.28
C LYS A 3 -59.85 -32.77 1.86
N HIS A 4 -59.32 -31.76 2.55
CA HIS A 4 -57.92 -31.37 2.37
C HIS A 4 -57.04 -32.27 3.25
N ASN A 5 -56.44 -33.27 2.61
CA ASN A 5 -55.33 -34.04 3.16
C ASN A 5 -54.10 -33.12 3.28
N TYR A 6 -53.85 -32.63 4.48
CA TYR A 6 -52.55 -32.03 4.80
C TYR A 6 -51.52 -33.15 4.95
N ILE A 7 -50.49 -33.13 4.11
CA ILE A 7 -49.35 -34.03 4.23
C ILE A 7 -48.53 -33.57 5.43
N ILE A 8 -48.50 -34.39 6.48
CA ILE A 8 -47.62 -34.21 7.63
C ILE A 8 -46.19 -34.48 7.16
N LEU A 9 -45.37 -33.43 7.06
CA LEU A 9 -43.94 -33.57 6.80
C LEU A 9 -43.26 -34.02 8.09
N ASN A 10 -42.89 -35.29 8.16
CA ASN A 10 -42.04 -35.81 9.22
C ASN A 10 -40.69 -35.09 9.18
N ASN A 11 -40.34 -34.41 10.27
CA ASN A 11 -39.04 -33.77 10.51
C ASN A 11 -37.95 -34.83 10.77
N ASN A 12 -37.71 -35.69 9.79
CA ASN A 12 -36.50 -36.49 9.77
C ASN A 12 -35.32 -35.56 9.43
N THR A 13 -34.25 -35.62 10.24
CA THR A 13 -32.97 -35.01 9.90
C THR A 13 -32.37 -35.77 8.71
N TYR A 14 -32.77 -35.39 7.50
CA TYR A 14 -32.21 -35.96 6.28
C TYR A 14 -30.75 -35.52 6.15
N ASN A 15 -29.83 -36.49 6.02
CA ASN A 15 -28.49 -36.21 5.54
C ASN A 15 -28.58 -35.49 4.19
N LYS A 16 -27.80 -34.41 4.02
CA LYS A 16 -27.88 -33.58 2.82
C LYS A 16 -27.68 -34.43 1.57
N CYS A 17 -28.64 -34.39 0.63
CA CYS A 17 -28.56 -35.13 -0.62
C CYS A 17 -27.26 -34.79 -1.38
N LYS A 18 -26.47 -35.81 -1.75
CA LYS A 18 -25.18 -35.68 -2.43
C LYS A 18 -25.28 -34.83 -3.70
N ILE A 19 -26.29 -35.10 -4.54
CA ILE A 19 -26.54 -34.37 -5.79
C ILE A 19 -26.89 -32.90 -5.51
N CYS A 20 -27.73 -32.64 -4.50
CA CYS A 20 -28.09 -31.26 -4.12
C CYS A 20 -26.91 -30.49 -3.56
N VAL A 21 -26.03 -31.13 -2.78
CA VAL A 21 -24.79 -30.50 -2.31
C VAL A 21 -23.86 -30.22 -3.49
N GLN A 22 -23.62 -31.17 -4.39
CA GLN A 22 -22.74 -30.97 -5.54
C GLN A 22 -23.22 -29.84 -6.49
N THR A 23 -24.53 -29.67 -6.64
CA THR A 23 -25.13 -28.68 -7.56
C THR A 23 -25.41 -27.32 -6.94
N LYS A 24 -25.57 -27.25 -5.61
CA LYS A 24 -25.95 -26.02 -4.89
C LYS A 24 -24.95 -25.61 -3.80
N ILE A 25 -23.74 -26.15 -3.80
CA ILE A 25 -22.71 -25.71 -2.85
C ILE A 25 -22.34 -24.26 -3.17
N ILE A 26 -22.70 -23.36 -2.26
CA ILE A 26 -22.32 -21.96 -2.33
C ILE A 26 -21.05 -21.79 -1.51
N LYS A 27 -20.11 -20.98 -2.00
CA LYS A 27 -18.90 -20.65 -1.24
C LYS A 27 -19.33 -20.08 0.11
N LYS A 28 -18.86 -20.68 1.21
CA LYS A 28 -19.16 -20.19 2.56
C LYS A 28 -18.74 -18.71 2.66
N PRO A 29 -19.53 -17.85 3.32
CA PRO A 29 -19.06 -16.52 3.65
C PRO A 29 -17.73 -16.66 4.41
N PHE A 30 -16.73 -15.93 3.95
CA PHE A 30 -15.39 -16.01 4.54
C PHE A 30 -15.45 -15.56 6.00
N SER A 31 -14.69 -16.22 6.87
CA SER A 31 -14.51 -15.77 8.25
C SER A 31 -14.00 -14.33 8.28
N LYS A 32 -14.38 -13.57 9.31
CA LYS A 32 -13.79 -12.24 9.55
C LYS A 32 -12.27 -12.42 9.63
N ILE A 33 -11.53 -11.76 8.74
CA ILE A 33 -10.07 -11.75 8.76
C ILE A 33 -9.65 -11.23 10.14
N GLN A 34 -8.98 -12.09 10.92
CA GLN A 34 -8.40 -11.71 12.20
C GLN A 34 -7.27 -10.74 11.90
N ARG A 35 -7.46 -9.48 12.30
CA ARG A 35 -6.46 -8.44 12.07
C ARG A 35 -5.36 -8.56 13.09
N SER A 36 -4.15 -8.20 12.67
CA SER A 36 -3.05 -8.04 13.60
C SER A 36 -3.36 -6.97 14.64
N THR A 37 -2.98 -7.24 15.88
CA THR A 37 -3.19 -6.35 17.02
C THR A 37 -1.94 -5.53 17.35
N SER A 38 -0.77 -5.91 16.83
CA SER A 38 0.50 -5.19 17.04
C SER A 38 1.16 -4.76 15.73
N LEU A 39 1.82 -3.59 15.76
CA LEU A 39 2.74 -3.16 14.70
C LEU A 39 3.77 -4.26 14.37
N LEU A 40 4.08 -4.38 13.08
CA LEU A 40 5.07 -5.30 12.49
C LEU A 40 4.74 -6.79 12.60
N GLU A 41 3.59 -7.17 13.15
CA GLU A 41 3.21 -8.59 13.21
C GLU A 41 2.87 -9.14 11.82
N LEU A 42 2.16 -8.39 10.98
CA LEU A 42 1.86 -8.78 9.60
C LEU A 42 2.08 -7.60 8.65
N ILE A 43 2.95 -7.80 7.65
CA ILE A 43 3.19 -6.86 6.57
C ILE A 43 2.61 -7.43 5.28
N HIS A 44 1.74 -6.67 4.61
CA HIS A 44 1.28 -6.99 3.26
C HIS A 44 2.18 -6.31 2.24
N THR A 45 2.49 -7.00 1.15
CA THR A 45 3.33 -6.47 0.07
C THR A 45 2.78 -6.81 -1.30
N ASP A 46 2.95 -5.87 -2.23
CA ASP A 46 2.57 -6.05 -3.63
C ASP A 46 3.39 -5.12 -4.54
N ILE A 47 3.68 -5.59 -5.76
CA ILE A 47 4.36 -4.80 -6.79
C ILE A 47 3.34 -4.37 -7.83
N CYS A 48 3.32 -3.07 -8.11
CA CYS A 48 2.44 -2.49 -9.12
C CYS A 48 3.26 -1.81 -10.23
N GLU A 49 2.74 -1.83 -11.46
CA GLU A 49 3.23 -1.05 -12.59
C GLU A 49 2.14 -0.14 -13.15
N LEU A 50 2.54 1.00 -13.71
CA LEU A 50 1.62 1.97 -14.32
C LEU A 50 1.66 1.89 -15.85
N ASN A 51 1.31 0.73 -16.40
CA ASN A 51 1.18 0.47 -17.84
C ASN A 51 2.41 0.93 -18.66
N GLY A 52 3.61 0.57 -18.19
CA GLY A 52 4.87 0.89 -18.88
C GLY A 52 5.32 2.35 -18.82
N LYS A 53 4.61 3.24 -18.10
CA LYS A 53 5.05 4.64 -17.91
C LYS A 53 6.25 4.71 -16.98
N LEU A 54 7.35 5.24 -17.48
CA LEU A 54 8.55 5.46 -16.68
C LEU A 54 8.47 6.78 -15.90
N THR A 55 8.99 6.79 -14.67
CA THR A 55 9.28 8.05 -13.98
C THR A 55 10.41 8.80 -14.68
N ARG A 56 10.60 10.08 -14.35
CA ARG A 56 11.80 10.86 -14.74
C ARG A 56 13.12 10.20 -14.33
N GLY A 57 13.12 9.31 -13.31
CA GLY A 57 14.29 8.55 -12.88
C GLY A 57 14.44 7.18 -13.56
N GLY A 58 13.62 6.86 -14.56
CA GLY A 58 13.65 5.57 -15.24
C GLY A 58 13.22 4.40 -14.35
N LYS A 59 12.32 4.65 -13.39
CA LYS A 59 11.67 3.62 -12.55
C LYS A 59 10.32 3.23 -13.19
N ARG A 60 10.04 1.93 -13.27
CA ARG A 60 8.87 1.35 -13.95
C ARG A 60 7.82 0.80 -12.97
N TYR A 61 8.28 0.29 -11.83
CA TYR A 61 7.43 -0.35 -10.83
C TYR A 61 7.49 0.42 -9.52
N PHE A 62 6.56 0.13 -8.62
CA PHE A 62 6.70 0.43 -7.21
C PHE A 62 6.26 -0.77 -6.38
N ILE A 63 6.89 -0.94 -5.21
CA ILE A 63 6.49 -1.92 -4.20
C ILE A 63 5.93 -1.18 -2.99
N THR A 64 4.89 -1.75 -2.40
CA THR A 64 4.33 -1.25 -1.14
C THR A 64 4.52 -2.26 -0.02
N PHE A 65 4.84 -1.75 1.17
CA PHE A 65 4.84 -2.53 2.41
C PHE A 65 3.85 -1.91 3.36
N ILE A 66 2.84 -2.67 3.77
CA ILE A 66 1.69 -2.16 4.52
C ILE A 66 1.58 -2.94 5.81
N ASP A 67 1.71 -2.23 6.92
CA ASP A 67 1.49 -2.81 8.24
C ASP A 67 -0.01 -3.09 8.46
N ASP A 68 -0.37 -4.32 8.80
CA ASP A 68 -1.78 -4.72 8.91
C ASP A 68 -2.47 -4.03 10.09
N CYS A 69 -1.76 -3.80 11.19
CA CYS A 69 -2.29 -3.15 12.39
C CYS A 69 -2.62 -1.67 12.13
N SER A 70 -1.63 -0.89 11.72
CA SER A 70 -1.76 0.57 11.53
C SER A 70 -2.31 1.00 10.18
N LYS A 71 -2.26 0.12 9.17
CA LYS A 71 -2.45 0.44 7.75
C LYS A 71 -1.44 1.46 7.20
N TYR A 72 -0.33 1.67 7.91
CA TYR A 72 0.74 2.56 7.46
C TYR A 72 1.45 1.93 6.27
N VAL A 73 1.57 2.70 5.20
CA VAL A 73 2.18 2.24 3.95
C VAL A 73 3.57 2.85 3.77
N PHE A 74 4.51 2.03 3.34
CA PHE A 74 5.80 2.45 2.79
C PHE A 74 5.81 2.12 1.31
N VAL A 75 6.47 2.98 0.52
CA VAL A 75 6.54 2.83 -0.93
C VAL A 75 7.97 3.00 -1.39
N TYR A 76 8.41 2.13 -2.30
CA TYR A 76 9.71 2.22 -2.95
C TYR A 76 9.55 2.10 -4.46
N LEU A 77 10.18 3.00 -5.22
CA LEU A 77 10.21 2.95 -6.68
C LEU A 77 11.29 1.97 -7.15
N LEU A 78 10.95 1.12 -8.13
CA LEU A 78 11.84 0.08 -8.66
C LEU A 78 12.05 0.24 -10.17
N ARG A 79 13.25 -0.07 -10.65
CA ARG A 79 13.54 -0.15 -12.09
C ARG A 79 13.09 -1.50 -12.65
N THR A 80 13.40 -2.57 -11.94
CA THR A 80 13.01 -3.95 -12.25
C THR A 80 12.33 -4.57 -11.03
N LYS A 81 11.55 -5.64 -11.24
CA LYS A 81 10.92 -6.36 -10.11
C LYS A 81 11.96 -6.98 -9.15
N TYR A 82 13.16 -7.31 -9.65
CA TYR A 82 14.25 -7.91 -8.86
C TYR A 82 14.83 -6.98 -7.78
N GLU A 83 14.64 -5.65 -7.88
CA GLU A 83 15.04 -4.71 -6.82
C GLU A 83 14.16 -4.86 -5.55
N ALA A 84 13.07 -5.64 -5.59
CA ALA A 84 12.12 -5.79 -4.48
C ALA A 84 12.76 -6.37 -3.21
N PHE A 85 13.62 -7.38 -3.35
CA PHE A 85 14.29 -7.99 -2.19
C PHE A 85 15.20 -6.99 -1.48
N ASP A 86 15.99 -6.22 -2.23
CA ASP A 86 16.85 -5.19 -1.64
C ASP A 86 16.03 -4.10 -0.95
N LYS A 87 14.88 -3.72 -1.52
CA LYS A 87 13.95 -2.79 -0.87
C LYS A 87 13.27 -3.36 0.36
N PHE A 88 13.03 -4.66 0.40
CA PHE A 88 12.55 -5.31 1.62
C PHE A 88 13.60 -5.28 2.73
N LYS A 89 14.88 -5.56 2.42
CA LYS A 89 16.00 -5.46 3.39
C LYS A 89 16.14 -4.04 3.95
N GLU A 90 16.10 -3.02 3.08
CA GLU A 90 16.10 -1.60 3.48
C GLU A 90 14.92 -1.28 4.40
N TYR A 91 13.71 -1.70 4.00
CA TYR A 91 12.48 -1.49 4.75
C TYR A 91 12.54 -2.14 6.14
N LYS A 92 12.83 -3.45 6.21
CA LYS A 92 12.92 -4.23 7.45
C LYS A 92 13.87 -3.57 8.43
N THR A 93 15.11 -3.33 8.02
CA THR A 93 16.15 -2.75 8.88
C THR A 93 15.68 -1.42 9.48
N MET A 94 15.09 -0.55 8.64
CA MET A 94 14.60 0.74 9.07
C MET A 94 13.42 0.61 10.04
N VAL A 95 12.36 -0.13 9.72
CA VAL A 95 11.17 -0.18 10.58
C VAL A 95 11.41 -0.92 11.88
N GLU A 96 12.20 -2.00 11.86
CA GLU A 96 12.51 -2.75 13.08
C GLU A 96 13.32 -1.90 14.06
N ASN A 97 14.30 -1.15 13.57
CA ASN A 97 15.08 -0.23 14.38
C ASN A 97 14.21 0.91 14.94
N GLN A 98 13.34 1.51 14.11
CA GLN A 98 12.48 2.64 14.55
C GLN A 98 11.34 2.23 15.48
N LYS A 99 11.01 0.94 15.56
CA LYS A 99 9.90 0.42 16.38
C LYS A 99 10.34 -0.51 17.49
N GLU A 100 11.63 -0.86 17.54
CA GLU A 100 12.18 -1.85 18.47
C GLU A 100 11.34 -3.15 18.47
N LYS A 101 10.89 -3.54 17.28
CA LYS A 101 10.01 -4.68 17.03
C LYS A 101 10.49 -5.42 15.80
N LYS A 102 10.21 -6.72 15.72
CA LYS A 102 10.56 -7.56 14.58
C LYS A 102 9.36 -7.76 13.66
N ILE A 103 9.63 -7.81 12.35
CA ILE A 103 8.63 -8.28 11.39
C ILE A 103 8.43 -9.77 11.64
N LYS A 104 7.18 -10.21 11.84
CA LYS A 104 6.88 -11.63 12.08
C LYS A 104 6.39 -12.34 10.82
N LEU A 105 5.41 -11.77 10.14
CA LEU A 105 4.84 -12.33 8.93
C LEU A 105 4.91 -11.34 7.77
N LEU A 106 5.23 -11.86 6.59
CA LEU A 106 5.12 -11.15 5.34
C LEU A 106 4.10 -11.87 4.47
N GLN A 107 3.07 -11.16 4.01
CA GLN A 107 2.06 -11.67 3.09
C GLN A 107 2.26 -11.03 1.72
N SER A 108 2.47 -11.85 0.70
CA SER A 108 2.49 -11.42 -0.69
C SER A 108 1.42 -12.12 -1.53
N ASP A 109 1.21 -11.65 -2.75
CA ASP A 109 0.44 -12.35 -3.76
C ASP A 109 1.19 -13.57 -4.31
N ARG A 110 0.44 -14.37 -5.10
CA ARG A 110 0.93 -15.51 -5.88
C ARG A 110 1.93 -15.12 -6.97
N GLY A 111 1.91 -13.87 -7.42
CA GLY A 111 2.85 -13.32 -8.40
C GLY A 111 4.24 -13.05 -7.85
N GLY A 112 4.65 -13.75 -6.77
CA GLY A 112 5.93 -13.66 -6.08
C GLY A 112 7.16 -14.05 -6.91
N GLU A 113 7.09 -13.93 -8.24
CA GLU A 113 8.21 -14.07 -9.19
C GLU A 113 9.38 -13.12 -8.87
N TYR A 114 9.16 -12.15 -7.98
CA TYR A 114 10.17 -11.22 -7.47
C TYR A 114 10.81 -11.65 -6.15
N PHE A 115 10.34 -12.74 -5.52
CA PHE A 115 10.97 -13.35 -4.35
C PHE A 115 11.77 -14.58 -4.78
N SER A 116 13.08 -14.45 -4.70
CA SER A 116 14.06 -15.48 -5.06
C SER A 116 14.23 -16.52 -3.95
N TYR A 117 14.97 -17.60 -4.23
CA TYR A 117 15.44 -18.53 -3.18
C TYR A 117 16.14 -17.79 -2.03
N SER A 118 17.02 -16.83 -2.37
CA SER A 118 17.71 -15.98 -1.39
C SER A 118 16.77 -15.11 -0.55
N PHE A 119 15.56 -14.83 -1.03
CA PHE A 119 14.54 -14.16 -0.22
C PHE A 119 14.01 -15.08 0.88
N ASN A 120 13.75 -16.34 0.54
CA ASN A 120 13.24 -17.33 1.49
C ASN A 120 14.29 -17.65 2.56
N GLU A 121 15.54 -17.87 2.15
CA GLU A 121 16.68 -18.07 3.06
C GLU A 121 16.81 -16.88 4.03
N PHE A 122 16.78 -15.65 3.51
CA PHE A 122 16.79 -14.46 4.35
C PHE A 122 15.61 -14.39 5.32
N CYS A 123 14.41 -14.80 4.91
CA CYS A 123 13.26 -14.85 5.81
C CYS A 123 13.45 -15.88 6.92
N GLU A 124 13.95 -17.08 6.60
CA GLU A 124 14.26 -18.13 7.57
C GLU A 124 15.32 -17.68 8.58
N GLU A 125 16.42 -17.09 8.10
CA GLU A 125 17.49 -16.53 8.93
C GLU A 125 16.99 -15.48 9.93
N HIS A 126 15.97 -14.72 9.54
CA HIS A 126 15.41 -13.65 10.37
C HIS A 126 14.13 -14.06 11.12
N GLY A 127 13.71 -15.33 11.02
CA GLY A 127 12.50 -15.85 11.65
C GLY A 127 11.20 -15.22 11.11
N ILE A 128 11.20 -14.76 9.86
CA ILE A 128 10.03 -14.20 9.17
C ILE A 128 9.28 -15.33 8.46
N ILE A 129 7.99 -15.46 8.75
CA ILE A 129 7.11 -16.38 8.01
C ILE A 129 6.61 -15.68 6.76
N HIS A 130 7.09 -16.10 5.59
CA HIS A 130 6.58 -15.63 4.30
C HIS A 130 5.35 -16.44 3.88
N GLN A 131 4.20 -15.79 3.87
CA GLN A 131 2.93 -16.33 3.41
C GLN A 131 2.65 -15.88 1.99
N MET A 132 2.39 -16.83 1.10
CA MET A 132 1.84 -16.56 -0.23
C MET A 132 0.34 -16.84 -0.18
N SER A 133 -0.46 -15.93 -0.73
CA SER A 133 -1.92 -16.10 -0.73
C SER A 133 -2.30 -17.36 -1.49
N ALA A 134 -3.26 -18.15 -1.00
CA ALA A 134 -3.68 -19.39 -1.67
C ALA A 134 -4.49 -19.11 -2.95
N SER A 135 -4.53 -20.08 -3.86
CA SER A 135 -5.37 -20.06 -5.06
C SER A 135 -6.77 -19.92 -4.51
N TYR A 136 -7.57 -19.00 -5.03
CA TYR A 136 -8.98 -18.85 -4.64
C TYR A 136 -9.26 -18.20 -3.26
N THR A 137 -8.26 -17.59 -2.60
CA THR A 137 -8.45 -16.64 -1.47
C THR A 137 -7.93 -15.22 -1.79
N PRO A 138 -8.52 -14.49 -2.77
CA PRO A 138 -8.08 -13.16 -3.17
C PRO A 138 -8.04 -12.14 -2.02
N GLN A 139 -8.84 -12.37 -0.97
CA GLN A 139 -8.93 -11.45 0.16
C GLN A 139 -7.64 -11.32 0.97
N GLN A 140 -6.74 -12.32 0.93
CA GLN A 140 -5.51 -12.31 1.73
C GLN A 140 -4.57 -11.19 1.30
N ASN A 141 -4.34 -11.01 -0.01
CA ASN A 141 -3.56 -9.86 -0.52
C ASN A 141 -4.43 -8.66 -0.94
N GLY A 142 -5.75 -8.77 -0.88
CA GLY A 142 -6.65 -7.67 -1.18
C GLY A 142 -6.47 -6.43 -0.29
N VAL A 143 -5.68 -6.50 0.79
CA VAL A 143 -5.24 -5.31 1.54
C VAL A 143 -4.23 -4.49 0.73
N ALA A 144 -3.21 -5.14 0.17
CA ALA A 144 -2.19 -4.46 -0.63
C ALA A 144 -2.75 -3.96 -1.95
N GLU A 145 -3.52 -4.79 -2.66
CA GLU A 145 -4.16 -4.42 -3.93
C GLU A 145 -5.04 -3.16 -3.80
N ARG A 146 -5.94 -3.14 -2.80
CA ARG A 146 -6.80 -1.97 -2.56
C ARG A 146 -6.00 -0.73 -2.18
N LYS A 147 -4.92 -0.89 -1.42
CA LYS A 147 -4.05 0.25 -1.07
C LYS A 147 -3.34 0.78 -2.31
N ASN A 148 -2.81 -0.11 -3.15
CA ASN A 148 -2.17 0.25 -4.41
C ASN A 148 -3.16 0.98 -5.31
N GLN A 149 -4.38 0.47 -5.47
CA GLN A 149 -5.44 1.16 -6.22
C GLN A 149 -5.69 2.57 -5.71
N THR A 150 -5.87 2.76 -4.39
CA THR A 150 -6.06 4.09 -3.79
C THR A 150 -4.88 5.03 -4.09
N LEU A 151 -3.64 4.54 -3.99
CA LEU A 151 -2.46 5.35 -4.28
C LEU A 151 -2.39 5.74 -5.76
N VAL A 152 -2.71 4.82 -6.67
CA VAL A 152 -2.75 5.08 -8.12
C VAL A 152 -3.83 6.11 -8.48
N GLU A 153 -5.02 6.01 -7.87
CA GLU A 153 -6.08 7.01 -8.04
C GLU A 153 -5.64 8.40 -7.57
N MET A 154 -5.02 8.50 -6.38
CA MET A 154 -4.46 9.76 -5.89
C MET A 154 -3.39 10.33 -6.82
N VAL A 155 -2.49 9.48 -7.34
CA VAL A 155 -1.46 9.87 -8.33
C VAL A 155 -2.10 10.43 -9.59
N ASN A 156 -3.12 9.76 -10.12
CA ASN A 156 -3.81 10.19 -11.33
C ASN A 156 -4.49 11.56 -11.12
N VAL A 157 -5.21 11.74 -10.00
CA VAL A 157 -5.84 13.01 -9.65
C VAL A 157 -4.81 14.14 -9.52
N MET A 158 -3.70 13.89 -8.83
CA MET A 158 -2.61 14.87 -8.68
C MET A 158 -2.06 15.32 -10.03
N LEU A 159 -1.72 14.37 -10.91
CA LEU A 159 -1.16 14.63 -12.24
C LEU A 159 -2.13 15.42 -13.13
N MET A 160 -3.39 14.98 -13.19
CA MET A 160 -4.43 15.62 -13.99
C MET A 160 -4.72 17.04 -13.51
N ASN A 161 -4.89 17.25 -12.19
CA ASN A 161 -5.18 18.56 -11.63
C ASN A 161 -4.03 19.56 -11.85
N ALA A 162 -2.78 19.12 -11.68
CA ALA A 162 -1.61 19.96 -11.89
C ALA A 162 -1.26 20.16 -13.37
N LYS A 163 -1.91 19.43 -14.30
CA LYS A 163 -1.57 19.37 -15.72
C LYS A 163 -0.09 19.02 -15.96
N LEU A 164 0.47 18.14 -15.13
CA LEU A 164 1.85 17.68 -15.25
C LEU A 164 1.93 16.38 -16.06
N SER A 165 3.07 16.18 -16.72
CA SER A 165 3.33 14.95 -17.48
C SER A 165 3.29 13.71 -16.58
N PHE A 166 2.78 12.60 -17.11
CA PHE A 166 2.71 11.32 -16.39
C PHE A 166 4.06 10.81 -15.90
N ASN A 167 5.19 11.25 -16.46
CA ASN A 167 6.52 10.87 -15.97
C ASN A 167 6.84 11.41 -14.54
N PHE A 168 6.01 12.30 -14.00
CA PHE A 168 6.06 12.73 -12.60
C PHE A 168 5.36 11.77 -11.63
N TRP A 169 4.79 10.64 -12.11
CA TRP A 169 4.04 9.72 -11.25
C TRP A 169 4.81 9.24 -10.02
N GLY A 170 6.14 9.10 -10.10
CA GLY A 170 6.95 8.71 -8.94
C GLY A 170 7.00 9.80 -7.85
N GLU A 171 7.04 11.07 -8.25
CA GLU A 171 6.97 12.21 -7.33
C GLU A 171 5.57 12.31 -6.72
N ALA A 172 4.54 12.19 -7.55
CA ALA A 172 3.14 12.17 -7.11
C ALA A 172 2.87 10.99 -6.15
N LEU A 173 3.44 9.80 -6.42
CA LEU A 173 3.27 8.62 -5.58
C LEU A 173 3.87 8.84 -4.19
N TYR A 174 5.05 9.45 -4.12
CA TYR A 174 5.64 9.82 -2.84
C TYR A 174 4.80 10.85 -2.07
N MET A 175 4.14 11.78 -2.74
CA MET A 175 3.19 12.67 -2.07
C MET A 175 1.91 11.92 -1.67
N ALA A 176 1.40 11.04 -2.52
CA ALA A 176 0.16 10.30 -2.31
C ALA A 176 0.23 9.43 -1.05
N TYR A 177 1.29 8.63 -0.87
CA TYR A 177 1.42 7.81 0.35
C TYR A 177 1.66 8.68 1.60
N HIS A 178 2.37 9.81 1.46
CA HIS A 178 2.61 10.74 2.57
C HIS A 178 1.30 11.37 3.09
N ILE A 179 0.41 11.75 2.18
CA ILE A 179 -0.96 12.20 2.50
C ILE A 179 -1.77 11.04 3.06
N ASN A 180 -1.81 9.89 2.37
CA ASN A 180 -2.63 8.74 2.75
C ASN A 180 -2.34 8.27 4.19
N ASN A 181 -1.06 8.23 4.58
CA ASN A 181 -0.67 7.88 5.95
C ASN A 181 -1.17 8.90 6.99
N ARG A 182 -1.40 10.16 6.62
CA ARG A 182 -1.80 11.23 7.55
C ARG A 182 -3.29 11.54 7.50
N THR A 183 -4.01 11.03 6.51
CA THR A 183 -5.46 11.14 6.40
C THR A 183 -6.15 10.08 7.29
N PRO A 184 -7.07 10.49 8.20
CA PRO A 184 -7.87 9.57 8.98
C PRO A 184 -8.77 8.68 8.11
N SER A 185 -8.96 7.42 8.51
CA SER A 185 -10.00 6.59 7.90
C SER A 185 -11.38 7.02 8.38
N MET A 186 -12.37 7.07 7.48
CA MET A 186 -13.78 7.33 7.86
C MET A 186 -14.35 6.32 8.86
N LYS A 187 -13.79 5.10 8.92
CA LYS A 187 -14.28 4.06 9.83
C LYS A 187 -13.76 4.20 11.25
N THR A 188 -12.51 4.64 11.41
CA THR A 188 -11.84 4.70 12.71
C THR A 188 -11.62 6.13 13.21
N TYR A 189 -11.75 7.13 12.33
CA TYR A 189 -11.38 8.52 12.56
C TYR A 189 -9.93 8.68 13.06
N VAL A 190 -9.07 7.69 12.78
CA VAL A 190 -7.66 7.66 13.15
C VAL A 190 -6.82 7.50 11.89
N SER A 191 -5.75 8.29 11.78
CA SER A 191 -4.81 8.18 10.66
C SER A 191 -3.80 7.05 10.92
N PRO A 192 -3.32 6.37 9.86
CA PRO A 192 -2.25 5.39 9.98
C PRO A 192 -1.02 5.94 10.72
N TYR A 193 -0.69 7.22 10.49
CA TYR A 193 0.41 7.91 11.15
C TYR A 193 0.25 7.95 12.68
N LYS A 194 -0.98 8.18 13.17
CA LYS A 194 -1.23 8.20 14.62
C LYS A 194 -1.04 6.81 15.23
N VAL A 195 -1.50 5.75 14.58
CA VAL A 195 -1.31 4.37 15.07
C VAL A 195 0.17 3.98 15.02
N TRP A 196 0.85 4.31 13.92
CA TRP A 196 2.27 3.98 13.73
C TRP A 196 3.21 4.74 14.67
N ASN A 197 2.99 6.05 14.87
CA ASN A 197 3.92 6.91 15.62
C ASN A 197 3.44 7.28 17.04
N GLY A 198 2.24 6.85 17.44
CA GLY A 198 1.65 7.20 18.74
C GLY A 198 1.22 8.68 18.88
N ARG A 199 1.39 9.51 17.84
CA ARG A 199 1.08 10.94 17.88
C ARG A 199 0.33 11.41 16.64
N LYS A 200 -0.52 12.43 16.79
CA LYS A 200 -1.25 13.03 15.66
C LYS A 200 -0.26 13.66 14.67
N PRO A 201 -0.47 13.51 13.35
CA PRO A 201 0.34 14.22 12.37
C PRO A 201 0.01 15.72 12.39
N ASN A 202 1.02 16.56 12.23
CA ASN A 202 0.79 17.93 11.77
C ASN A 202 0.48 17.87 10.26
N ILE A 203 -0.63 18.47 9.83
CA ILE A 203 -1.03 18.56 8.41
C ILE A 203 -1.10 20.00 7.91
N GLY A 204 -0.90 21.00 8.77
CA GLY A 204 -1.01 22.42 8.41
C GLY A 204 0.08 22.89 7.43
N TYR A 205 1.15 22.12 7.27
CA TYR A 205 2.20 22.39 6.28
C TYR A 205 1.86 21.89 4.88
N PHE A 206 0.75 21.16 4.70
CA PHE A 206 0.40 20.59 3.40
C PHE A 206 0.24 21.67 2.34
N LYS A 207 0.97 21.50 1.23
CA LYS A 207 0.83 22.29 0.02
C LYS A 207 0.09 21.49 -1.03
N VAL A 208 -0.70 22.18 -1.84
CA VAL A 208 -1.36 21.60 -3.01
C VAL A 208 -0.29 21.08 -3.95
N TRP A 209 -0.35 19.79 -4.29
CA TRP A 209 0.59 19.19 -5.22
C TRP A 209 0.46 19.85 -6.59
N GLY A 210 1.57 20.25 -7.21
CA GLY A 210 1.54 20.96 -8.47
C GLY A 210 1.38 22.48 -8.35
N CYS A 211 1.34 23.06 -7.14
CA CYS A 211 1.27 24.51 -6.99
C CYS A 211 2.57 25.20 -7.44
N ILE A 212 2.45 26.47 -7.81
CA ILE A 212 3.61 27.29 -8.17
C ILE A 212 4.52 27.44 -6.95
N ALA A 213 5.80 27.17 -7.16
CA ALA A 213 6.85 27.35 -6.18
C ALA A 213 7.98 28.19 -6.78
N PHE A 214 8.82 28.76 -5.92
CA PHE A 214 10.05 29.44 -6.33
C PHE A 214 11.18 28.99 -5.43
N TYR A 215 12.32 28.62 -6.01
CA TYR A 215 13.54 28.41 -5.23
C TYR A 215 14.53 29.54 -5.50
N LYS A 216 15.25 29.93 -4.44
CA LYS A 216 16.20 31.05 -4.45
C LYS A 216 17.42 30.68 -5.31
N ILE A 217 17.83 31.60 -6.19
CA ILE A 217 19.11 31.48 -6.90
C ILE A 217 20.24 31.71 -5.90
N LEU A 218 21.24 30.82 -5.89
CA LEU A 218 22.39 30.90 -4.99
C LEU A 218 23.11 32.24 -5.16
N ASP A 219 23.58 32.81 -4.06
CA ASP A 219 24.05 34.20 -4.04
C ASP A 219 25.20 34.46 -5.03
N HIS A 220 26.05 33.45 -5.29
CA HIS A 220 27.15 33.52 -6.27
C HIS A 220 26.72 33.41 -7.75
N LEU A 221 25.49 32.97 -8.03
CA LEU A 221 24.91 32.91 -9.38
C LEU A 221 23.99 34.10 -9.67
N LYS A 222 23.84 35.02 -8.71
CA LYS A 222 22.99 36.19 -8.87
C LYS A 222 23.65 37.24 -9.72
N LEU A 223 22.90 37.78 -10.66
CA LEU A 223 23.23 39.02 -11.33
C LEU A 223 22.82 40.22 -10.46
N LYS A 224 23.52 41.35 -10.59
CA LYS A 224 23.19 42.60 -9.86
C LYS A 224 21.75 43.08 -10.15
N LEU A 225 21.29 42.89 -11.39
CA LEU A 225 19.91 43.12 -11.82
C LEU A 225 19.40 41.82 -12.47
N GLY A 226 18.24 41.31 -12.04
CA GLY A 226 17.68 40.08 -12.59
C GLY A 226 16.82 39.28 -11.59
N PRO A 227 16.25 38.15 -12.03
CA PRO A 227 15.42 37.29 -11.19
C PRO A 227 16.23 36.76 -10.00
N ARG A 228 15.61 36.74 -8.81
CA ARG A 228 16.22 36.20 -7.57
C ARG A 228 15.82 34.75 -7.29
N GLY A 229 14.90 34.20 -8.08
CA GLY A 229 14.37 32.86 -7.92
C GLY A 229 13.87 32.28 -9.23
N ILE A 230 13.84 30.97 -9.31
CA ILE A 230 13.40 30.24 -10.49
C ILE A 230 11.99 29.72 -10.23
N ARG A 231 11.06 30.08 -11.12
CA ARG A 231 9.69 29.56 -11.10
C ARG A 231 9.74 28.05 -11.28
N SER A 232 9.04 27.34 -10.41
CA SER A 232 9.05 25.89 -10.30
C SER A 232 7.67 25.40 -9.86
N VAL A 233 7.54 24.09 -9.69
CA VAL A 233 6.32 23.45 -9.24
C VAL A 233 6.63 22.60 -8.02
N PHE A 234 5.80 22.68 -6.98
CA PHE A 234 5.96 21.86 -5.80
C PHE A 234 5.58 20.40 -6.11
N VAL A 235 6.53 19.47 -5.93
CA VAL A 235 6.30 18.05 -6.20
C VAL A 235 6.39 17.16 -4.96
N ARG A 236 7.27 17.43 -3.98
CA ARG A 236 7.28 16.72 -2.69
C ARG A 236 8.15 17.40 -1.63
N TYR A 237 8.02 16.94 -0.39
CA TYR A 237 8.97 17.23 0.68
C TYR A 237 10.24 16.36 0.55
N ALA A 238 11.37 16.89 0.98
CA ALA A 238 12.61 16.11 1.09
C ALA A 238 12.50 15.07 2.23
N LYS A 239 13.10 13.89 2.04
CA LYS A 239 13.00 12.77 3.00
C LYS A 239 13.76 13.05 4.31
N ASN A 240 14.95 13.67 4.21
CA ASN A 240 15.91 13.82 5.31
C ASN A 240 16.23 15.29 5.62
N SER A 241 15.42 16.24 5.16
CA SER A 241 15.63 17.66 5.44
C SER A 241 14.31 18.42 5.44
N LYS A 242 14.33 19.66 5.96
CA LYS A 242 13.17 20.58 5.91
C LYS A 242 12.96 21.21 4.52
N ALA A 243 13.65 20.72 3.50
CA ALA A 243 13.58 21.25 2.15
C ALA A 243 12.43 20.63 1.33
N TYR A 244 12.20 21.21 0.15
CA TYR A 244 11.30 20.71 -0.88
C TYR A 244 12.12 20.19 -2.06
N ARG A 245 11.50 19.35 -2.89
CA ARG A 245 12.03 18.96 -4.21
C ARG A 245 11.17 19.57 -5.30
#